data_AF-A0A953YTH2-F1
#
_entry.id   AF-A0A953YTH2-F1
#
_cell.length_a   1.000
_cell.length_b   1.000
_cell.length_c   1.000
_cell.angle_alpha   90.00
_cell.angle_beta   90.00
_cell.angle_gamma   90.00
#
_symmetry.space_group_name_H-M   'P 1'
#
loop_
_entity.id
_entity.type
_entity.pdbx_description
1 polymer ?
#
loop_
_entity_poly.entity_id
_entity_poly.type
_entity_poly.pdbx_seq_one_letter_code
_entity_poly.pdbx_strand_id
1 'polypeptide(L)' 'MKNVDMKVEGDKLTITVNLAKEFGPSSSGKTIIVASSEGNQTIEYKEGQYKIGLNVYRKP' A
#
# COMPACT_ATOMS: atom_id res chain seq x y z
N MET A 1 -6.69 3.07 3.69
CA MET A 1 -5.84 2.46 2.63
C MET A 1 -6.63 2.45 1.33
N LYS A 2 -5.95 2.68 0.20
CA LYS A 2 -6.54 2.67 -1.14
C LYS A 2 -5.87 1.59 -1.99
N ASN A 3 -6.66 0.61 -2.45
CA ASN A 3 -6.20 -0.47 -3.33
C ASN A 3 -4.99 -1.25 -2.79
N VAL A 4 -4.98 -1.47 -1.47
CA VAL A 4 -4.01 -2.32 -0.78
C VAL A 4 -4.79 -3.28 0.11
N ASP A 5 -4.52 -4.57 -0.04
CA ASP A 5 -4.91 -5.61 0.90
C ASP A 5 -3.64 -6.19 1.53
N MET A 6 -3.68 -6.46 2.84
CA MET A 6 -2.53 -6.95 3.61
C MET A 6 -2.96 -8.13 4.46
N LYS A 7 -2.20 -9.23 4.39
CA LYS A 7 -2.46 -10.43 5.17
C LYS A 7 -1.17 -11.02 5.72
N VAL A 8 -1.17 -11.37 7.01
CA VAL A 8 -0.09 -12.15 7.61
C VAL A 8 -0.49 -13.62 7.62
N GLU A 9 0.32 -14.47 7.00
CA GLU A 9 0.14 -15.92 6.97
C GLU A 9 1.42 -16.60 7.43
N GLY A 10 1.37 -17.24 8.61
CA GLY A 10 2.56 -17.69 9.31
C GLY A 10 3.49 -16.51 9.57
N ASP A 11 4.71 -16.60 9.04
CA ASP A 11 5.75 -15.58 9.22
C ASP A 11 5.88 -14.62 8.01
N LYS A 12 4.90 -14.60 7.09
CA LYS A 12 4.93 -13.79 5.86
C LYS A 12 3.82 -12.75 5.83
N LEU A 13 4.17 -11.50 5.53
CA LEU A 13 3.24 -10.45 5.16
C LEU A 13 3.07 -10.43 3.64
N THR A 14 1.88 -10.78 3.16
CA THR A 14 1.48 -10.68 1.75
C THR A 14 0.74 -9.36 1.54
N ILE A 15 1.14 -8.60 0.52
CA ILE A 15 0.52 -7.34 0.16
C ILE A 15 0.03 -7.45 -1.28
N THR A 16 -1.27 -7.25 -1.47
CA THR A 16 -1.92 -7.36 -2.78
C THR A 16 -2.38 -5.98 -3.24
N VAL A 17 -2.03 -5.64 -4.48
CA VAL A 17 -2.41 -4.39 -5.14
C VAL A 17 -2.96 -4.72 -6.53
N ASN A 18 -4.12 -4.16 -6.88
CA ASN A 18 -4.66 -4.31 -8.23
C ASN A 18 -4.13 -3.20 -9.15
N LEU A 19 -3.18 -3.53 -10.02
CA LEU A 19 -2.54 -2.57 -10.93
C LEU A 19 -3.47 -2.00 -12.01
N ALA A 20 -4.65 -2.58 -12.22
CA ALA A 20 -5.64 -2.07 -13.18
C ALA A 20 -6.51 -0.92 -12.61
N LYS A 21 -6.37 -0.59 -11.32
CA LYS A 21 -7.10 0.52 -10.68
C LYS A 21 -6.20 1.75 -10.57
N GLU A 22 -6.76 2.91 -10.92
CA GLU A 22 -6.11 4.21 -10.78
C GLU A 22 -7.05 5.17 -10.02
N PHE A 23 -6.48 6.10 -9.25
CA PHE A 23 -7.19 7.07 -8.39
C PHE A 23 -6.92 8.52 -8.79
N GLY A 24 -6.52 8.74 -10.06
CA GLY A 24 -6.21 10.05 -10.59
C GLY A 24 -4.77 10.52 -10.31
N PRO A 25 -4.43 11.74 -10.76
CA PRO A 25 -3.09 12.30 -10.60
C PRO A 25 -2.76 12.59 -9.13
N SER A 26 -1.48 12.49 -8.78
CA SER A 26 -0.98 12.96 -7.49
C SER A 26 -1.09 14.48 -7.37
N SER A 27 -1.00 15.01 -6.15
CA SER A 27 -1.09 16.46 -5.89
C SER A 27 -0.08 17.30 -6.68
N SER A 28 1.05 16.70 -7.06
CA SER A 28 2.08 17.35 -7.91
C SER A 28 1.80 17.26 -9.42
N GLY A 29 0.83 16.44 -9.83
CA GLY A 29 0.53 16.10 -11.22
C GLY A 29 1.55 15.16 -11.89
N LYS A 30 2.64 14.77 -11.22
CA LYS A 30 3.76 14.03 -11.83
C LYS A 30 3.53 12.52 -11.99
N THR A 31 2.52 11.98 -11.32
CA THR A 31 2.27 10.53 -11.24
C THR A 31 0.78 10.25 -11.16
N ILE A 32 0.36 9.05 -11.57
CA ILE A 32 -1.00 8.53 -11.36
C ILE A 32 -0.98 7.59 -10.15
N ILE A 33 -1.89 7.83 -9.20
CA ILE A 33 -1.99 7.03 -7.98
C ILE A 33 -2.62 5.68 -8.32
N VAL A 34 -1.90 4.59 -8.02
CA VAL A 34 -2.40 3.21 -8.19
C VAL A 34 -2.82 2.63 -6.84
N ALA A 35 -2.00 2.81 -5.80
CA ALA A 35 -2.34 2.40 -4.44
C ALA A 35 -1.59 3.22 -3.39
N SER A 36 -2.16 3.32 -2.20
CA SER A 36 -1.50 3.93 -1.05
C SER A 36 -1.98 3.31 0.26
N SER A 37 -1.04 3.09 1.18
CA SER A 37 -1.37 2.77 2.57
C SER A 37 -1.90 3.99 3.34
N GLU A 38 -1.91 5.19 2.73
CA GLU A 38 -2.37 6.46 3.32
C GLU A 38 -1.64 6.81 4.63
N GLY A 39 -0.31 6.62 4.61
CA GLY A 39 0.56 6.77 5.77
C GLY A 39 1.09 5.44 6.28
N ASN A 40 1.82 5.48 7.39
CA ASN A 40 2.35 4.27 8.02
C ASN A 40 1.22 3.53 8.75
N GLN A 41 1.02 2.27 8.35
CA GLN A 41 0.07 1.36 8.97
C GLN A 41 0.80 0.44 9.96
N THR A 42 0.08 -0.03 10.98
CA THR A 42 0.61 -0.99 11.95
C THR A 42 0.23 -2.40 11.53
N ILE A 43 1.20 -3.30 11.51
CA ILE A 43 0.99 -4.74 11.36
C ILE A 43 1.41 -5.40 12.66
N GLU A 44 0.47 -6.06 13.31
CA GLU A 44 0.73 -6.86 14.50
C GLU A 44 1.23 -8.24 14.07
N TYR A 45 2.32 -8.69 14.69
CA TYR A 45 2.86 -10.02 14.43
C TYR A 45 3.69 -10.52 15.62
N LYS A 46 3.31 -11.70 16.13
CA LYS A 46 3.85 -12.29 17.37
C LYS A 46 3.75 -11.27 18.52
N GLU A 47 4.84 -11.02 19.24
CA GLU A 47 4.87 -10.10 20.39
C GLU A 47 5.21 -8.65 19.99
N GLY A 48 5.25 -8.33 18.70
CA GLY A 48 5.73 -7.06 18.18
C GLY A 48 4.75 -6.32 17.27
N GLN A 49 5.02 -5.02 17.11
CA GLN A 49 4.36 -4.15 16.13
C GLN A 49 5.35 -3.73 15.06
N TYR A 50 4.96 -3.90 13.80
CA TYR A 50 5.72 -3.47 12.64
C TYR A 50 4.98 -2.29 12.00
N LYS A 51 5.72 -1.34 11.42
CA LYS A 51 5.14 -0.22 10.68
C LYS A 51 5.43 -0.40 9.20
N ILE A 52 4.42 -0.19 8.36
CA ILE A 52 4.55 -0.30 6.91
C ILE A 52 3.92 0.91 6.19
N GLY A 53 4.67 1.48 5.25
CA GLY A 53 4.17 2.47 4.30
C GLY A 53 4.31 1.93 2.89
N LEU A 54 3.26 2.04 2.07
CA LEU A 54 3.27 1.62 0.67
C LEU A 54 2.68 2.74 -0.19
N ASN A 55 3.39 3.09 -1.26
CA ASN A 55 2.86 3.90 -2.36
C ASN A 55 3.17 3.20 -3.67
N VAL A 56 2.14 2.98 -4.48
CA VAL A 56 2.25 2.44 -5.83
C VAL A 56 1.73 3.50 -6.78
N TYR A 57 2.54 3.86 -7.76
CA TYR A 57 2.22 4.90 -8.72
C TYR A 57 2.77 4.54 -10.10
N ARG A 58 2.09 5.05 -11.13
CA ARG A 58 2.53 4.97 -12.52
C ARG A 58 3.06 6.34 -12.94
N LYS A 59 4.18 6.35 -13.66
CA LYS A 59 4.62 7.55 -14.39
C LYS A 59 3.88 7.61 -15.73
N PRO A 60 3.50 8.81 -16.22
CA PRO A 60 2.93 8.97 -17.56
C PRO A 60 3.80 8.32 -18.62
#